data_AF-A0A1F5DLS5-F1
#
_entry.id   AF-A0A1F5DLS5-F1
#
_cell.length_a   1.000
_cell.length_b   1.000
_cell.length_c   1.000
_cell.angle_alpha   90.00
_cell.angle_beta   90.00
_cell.angle_gamma   90.00
#
_symmetry.space_group_name_H-M   'P 1'
#
loop_
_entity.id
_entity.type
_entity.pdbx_description
1 polymer ?
#
loop_
_entity_poly.entity_id
_entity_poly.type
_entity_poly.pdbx_seq_one_letter_code
_entity_poly.pdbx_strand_id
1 'polypeptide(L)'
;MNSITVNWLGPFSLNQTTPRELMRKMGVYAVLHSPSYIFIGKAKRGKGIFRQAKVNREEEYWRGLRKLQLVTGKVPVRYKLITEVYDKCALYAGVVSKDDLEHVDDLEKLLIYKLKPVCNDKFIKHQKSNEQIQVVNIGNPPTGLESFTYSFE
;
A
#
# COMPACT_ATOMS: atom_id res chain seq x y z
N MET A 1 -2.43 9.94 -23.36
CA MET A 1 -1.85 8.94 -22.45
C MET A 1 -1.80 9.59 -21.09
N ASN A 2 -2.60 9.12 -20.13
CA ASN A 2 -2.67 9.73 -18.80
C ASN A 2 -1.50 9.20 -17.98
N SER A 3 -0.70 10.10 -17.41
CA SER A 3 0.44 9.75 -16.56
C SER A 3 0.18 10.18 -15.14
N ILE A 4 0.30 9.25 -14.19
CA ILE A 4 0.20 9.53 -12.76
C ILE A 4 1.60 9.46 -12.17
N THR A 5 2.04 10.54 -11.52
CA THR A 5 3.32 10.54 -10.78
C THR A 5 3.07 10.22 -9.31
N VAL A 6 3.75 9.18 -8.81
CA VAL A 6 3.67 8.75 -7.42
C VAL A 6 5.02 8.98 -6.75
N ASN A 7 5.06 9.92 -5.80
CA ASN A 7 6.23 10.16 -4.98
C ASN A 7 6.20 9.27 -3.74
N TRP A 8 7.07 8.26 -3.70
CA TRP A 8 7.15 7.32 -2.61
C TRP A 8 8.08 7.80 -1.51
N LEU A 9 7.57 7.74 -0.27
CA LEU A 9 8.29 8.06 0.94
C LEU A 9 8.29 6.84 1.86
N GLY A 10 9.39 6.62 2.60
CA GLY A 10 9.58 5.49 3.49
C GLY A 10 10.99 4.91 3.39
N PRO A 11 11.25 3.71 3.94
CA PRO A 11 10.33 2.95 4.78
C PRO A 11 10.05 3.67 6.10
N PHE A 12 8.83 3.55 6.58
CA PHE A 12 8.40 4.02 7.90
C PHE A 12 7.98 2.84 8.75
N SER A 13 8.13 2.94 10.08
CA SER A 13 7.48 1.98 10.96
C SER A 13 5.97 2.25 11.01
N LEU A 14 5.17 1.18 11.03
CA LEU A 14 3.72 1.28 11.24
C LEU A 14 3.37 1.90 12.60
N ASN A 15 4.24 1.83 13.62
CA ASN A 15 4.02 2.50 14.90
C ASN A 15 4.43 3.98 14.91
N GLN A 16 5.22 4.42 13.92
CA GLN A 16 5.82 5.75 13.88
C GLN A 16 4.75 6.86 13.85
N THR A 17 4.93 7.93 14.62
CA THR A 17 4.10 9.13 14.51
C THR A 17 4.13 9.66 13.07
N THR A 18 2.95 9.97 12.52
CA THR A 18 2.83 10.47 11.14
C THR A 18 3.70 11.72 10.94
N PRO A 19 4.64 11.72 9.97
CA PRO A 19 5.42 12.91 9.62
C PRO A 19 4.49 14.08 9.26
N ARG A 20 4.86 15.30 9.68
CA ARG A 20 4.03 16.51 9.45
C ARG A 20 3.73 16.73 7.96
N GLU A 21 4.73 16.52 7.11
CA GLU A 21 4.62 16.65 5.65
C GLU A 21 3.62 15.67 5.01
N LEU A 22 3.35 14.54 5.68
CA LEU A 22 2.43 13.50 5.28
C LEU A 22 1.05 13.62 5.93
N MET A 23 0.90 14.53 6.90
CA MET A 23 -0.40 14.80 7.49
C MET A 23 -1.36 15.31 6.40
N ARG A 24 -2.52 14.65 6.30
CA ARG A 24 -3.58 14.96 5.31
C ARG A 24 -3.17 14.79 3.83
N LYS A 25 -1.98 14.28 3.54
CA LYS A 25 -1.62 13.88 2.17
C LYS A 25 -2.48 12.71 1.72
N MET A 26 -2.83 12.75 0.44
CA MET A 26 -3.67 11.77 -0.24
C MET A 26 -2.80 10.96 -1.21
N GLY A 27 -3.27 9.75 -1.55
CA GLY A 27 -2.54 8.82 -2.39
C GLY A 27 -2.70 7.38 -1.89
N VAL A 28 -1.68 6.58 -2.11
CA VAL A 28 -1.65 5.15 -1.79
C VAL A 28 -0.63 4.85 -0.69
N TYR A 29 -0.74 3.67 -0.11
CA TYR A 29 0.26 3.09 0.77
C TYR A 29 0.52 1.64 0.41
N ALA A 30 1.75 1.22 0.64
CA ALA A 30 2.18 -0.16 0.56
C ALA A 30 2.74 -0.60 1.91
N VAL A 31 2.29 -1.75 2.41
CA VAL A 31 2.84 -2.41 3.59
C VAL A 31 3.60 -3.63 3.11
N LEU A 32 4.89 -3.67 3.43
CA LEU A 32 5.81 -4.69 2.96
C LEU A 32 6.42 -5.46 4.13
N HIS A 33 6.57 -6.75 3.92
CA HIS A 33 7.55 -7.57 4.62
C HIS A 33 8.55 -8.05 3.57
N SER A 34 9.70 -7.39 3.46
CA SER A 34 10.63 -7.62 2.35
C SER A 34 10.92 -9.12 2.13
N PRO A 35 10.86 -9.62 0.89
CA PRO A 35 10.56 -8.91 -0.37
C PRO A 35 9.07 -8.83 -0.74
N SER A 36 8.16 -9.31 0.12
CA SER A 36 6.74 -9.47 -0.19
C SER A 36 5.89 -8.25 0.17
N TYR A 37 4.96 -7.90 -0.71
CA TYR A 37 3.91 -6.94 -0.40
C TYR A 37 2.82 -7.63 0.43
N ILE A 38 2.56 -7.13 1.63
CA ILE A 38 1.49 -7.62 2.49
C ILE A 38 0.17 -7.02 2.05
N PHE A 39 0.14 -5.71 1.85
CA PHE A 39 -1.09 -4.97 1.57
C PHE A 39 -0.81 -3.69 0.80
N ILE A 40 -1.75 -3.34 -0.09
CA ILE A 40 -1.79 -2.06 -0.78
C ILE A 40 -3.16 -1.43 -0.53
N GLY A 41 -3.17 -0.15 -0.18
CA GLY A 41 -4.42 0.58 0.00
C GLY A 41 -4.30 2.06 -0.33
N LYS A 42 -5.43 2.76 -0.30
CA LYS A 42 -5.49 4.22 -0.47
C LYS A 42 -5.92 4.99 0.77
N ALA A 43 -5.52 6.26 0.84
CA ALA A 43 -6.06 7.20 1.79
C ALA A 43 -7.45 7.68 1.36
N LYS A 44 -8.44 7.65 2.28
CA LYS A 44 -9.74 8.32 2.06
C LYS A 44 -9.61 9.81 2.33
N ARG A 45 -10.43 10.63 1.64
CA ARG A 45 -10.42 12.10 1.76
C ARG A 45 -10.38 12.53 3.23
N GLY A 46 -9.42 13.38 3.58
CA GLY A 46 -9.27 13.97 4.92
C GLY A 46 -8.70 13.05 6.02
N LYS A 47 -8.50 11.74 5.76
CA LYS A 47 -7.92 10.82 6.75
C LYS A 47 -6.40 10.78 6.70
N GLY A 48 -5.83 10.91 5.50
CA GLY A 48 -4.38 10.86 5.26
C GLY A 48 -3.82 9.43 5.20
N ILE A 49 -2.75 9.24 4.43
CA ILE A 49 -2.15 7.92 4.13
C ILE A 49 -1.80 7.13 5.40
N PHE A 50 -0.98 7.69 6.29
CA PHE A 50 -0.51 7.03 7.50
C PHE A 50 -1.64 6.59 8.44
N ARG A 51 -2.62 7.48 8.67
CA ARG A 51 -3.77 7.15 9.53
C ARG A 51 -4.54 5.98 8.94
N GLN A 52 -4.70 5.95 7.62
CA GLN A 52 -5.47 4.91 6.96
C GLN A 52 -4.77 3.54 7.01
N ALA A 53 -3.43 3.52 6.91
CA ALA A 53 -2.63 2.32 7.08
C ALA A 53 -2.72 1.75 8.51
N LYS A 54 -2.70 2.61 9.55
CA LYS A 54 -2.75 2.17 10.96
C LYS A 54 -4.12 1.67 11.41
N VAL A 55 -5.20 2.39 11.09
CA VAL A 55 -6.48 2.25 11.81
C VAL A 55 -7.26 0.98 11.49
N ASN A 56 -7.06 0.33 10.34
CA ASN A 56 -8.03 -0.62 9.79
C ASN A 56 -7.49 -2.01 9.42
N ARG A 57 -6.21 -2.34 9.68
CA ARG A 57 -5.57 -3.43 8.94
C ARG A 57 -4.61 -4.33 9.71
N GLU A 58 -4.45 -4.17 11.03
CA GLU A 58 -3.50 -4.99 11.82
C GLU A 58 -3.81 -6.50 11.73
N GLU A 59 -5.08 -6.89 11.87
CA GLU A 59 -5.48 -8.29 11.71
C GLU A 59 -5.24 -8.83 10.30
N GLU A 60 -5.41 -7.99 9.28
CA GLU A 60 -5.13 -8.37 7.89
C GLU A 60 -3.63 -8.53 7.67
N TYR A 61 -2.80 -7.63 8.20
CA TYR A 61 -1.35 -7.75 8.10
C TYR A 61 -0.86 -9.02 8.79
N TRP A 62 -1.40 -9.34 9.96
CA TRP A 62 -1.12 -10.60 10.66
C TRP A 62 -1.52 -11.84 9.83
N ARG A 63 -2.69 -11.81 9.16
CA ARG A 63 -3.09 -12.88 8.23
C ARG A 63 -2.08 -13.00 7.08
N GLY A 64 -1.57 -11.89 6.58
CA GLY A 64 -0.54 -11.86 5.55
C GLY A 64 0.77 -12.49 6.00
N LEU A 65 1.27 -12.12 7.19
CA LEU A 65 2.47 -12.70 7.79
C LEU A 65 2.33 -14.21 8.00
N ARG A 66 1.13 -14.70 8.37
CA ARG A 66 0.85 -16.14 8.47
C ARG A 66 0.88 -16.85 7.12
N LYS A 67 0.29 -16.25 6.08
CA LYS A 67 0.33 -16.81 4.71
C LYS A 67 1.76 -16.93 4.19
N LEU A 68 2.62 -15.99 4.57
CA LEU A 68 4.07 -16.02 4.30
C LEU A 68 4.86 -16.95 5.23
N GLN A 69 4.20 -17.63 6.18
CA GLN A 69 4.82 -18.53 7.16
C GLN A 69 5.87 -17.86 8.07
N LEU A 70 5.78 -16.54 8.25
CA LEU A 70 6.72 -15.72 9.04
C LEU A 70 6.40 -15.69 10.55
N VAL A 71 5.25 -16.25 10.91
CA VAL A 71 4.80 -16.41 12.29
C VAL A 71 4.12 -17.79 12.39
N THR A 72 4.56 -18.59 13.36
CA THR A 72 4.02 -19.92 13.63
C THR A 72 3.13 -19.85 14.87
N GLY A 73 1.86 -20.24 14.76
CA GLY A 73 0.96 -20.36 15.92
C GLY A 73 -0.44 -19.75 15.78
N LYS A 74 -1.20 -19.85 16.87
CA LYS A 74 -2.57 -19.31 17.02
C LYS A 74 -2.58 -17.78 16.95
N VAL A 75 -3.75 -17.19 16.70
CA VAL A 75 -3.91 -15.71 16.69
C VAL A 75 -3.44 -15.16 18.03
N PRO A 76 -2.47 -14.23 18.06
CA PRO A 76 -1.98 -13.63 19.28
C PRO A 76 -3.06 -12.78 19.95
N VAL A 77 -2.91 -12.58 21.26
CA VAL A 77 -3.64 -11.51 21.97
C VAL A 77 -3.34 -10.18 21.28
N ARG A 78 -4.32 -9.28 21.19
CA ARG A 78 -4.26 -8.02 20.42
C ARG A 78 -2.93 -7.27 20.55
N TYR A 79 -2.37 -7.17 21.76
CA TYR A 79 -1.09 -6.50 22.00
C TYR A 79 0.09 -7.16 21.25
N LYS A 80 0.16 -8.50 21.26
CA LYS A 80 1.21 -9.25 20.56
C LYS A 80 1.05 -9.18 19.04
N LEU A 81 -0.19 -9.09 18.54
CA LEU A 81 -0.48 -8.88 17.12
C LEU A 81 0.04 -7.52 16.63
N ILE A 82 -0.14 -6.47 17.44
CA ILE A 82 0.37 -5.12 17.17
C ILE A 82 1.90 -5.14 17.07
N THR A 83 2.59 -5.74 18.06
CA THR A 83 4.06 -5.81 18.09
C THR A 83 4.62 -6.52 16.86
N GLU A 84 4.13 -7.73 16.55
CA GLU A 84 4.67 -8.52 15.45
C GLU A 84 4.46 -7.85 14.08
N VAL A 85 3.32 -7.18 13.88
CA VAL A 85 3.04 -6.43 12.66
C VAL A 85 3.97 -5.22 12.54
N TYR A 86 4.20 -4.49 13.64
CA TYR A 86 5.03 -3.29 13.63
C TYR A 86 6.53 -3.58 13.51
N ASP A 87 7.00 -4.71 14.05
CA ASP A 87 8.42 -5.10 13.98
C ASP A 87 8.80 -5.65 12.60
N LYS A 88 7.86 -6.32 11.93
CA LYS A 88 8.15 -7.07 10.71
C LYS A 88 7.71 -6.36 9.42
N CYS A 89 6.85 -5.36 9.51
CA CYS A 89 6.33 -4.66 8.33
C CYS A 89 6.82 -3.21 8.23
N ALA A 90 7.23 -2.83 7.03
CA ALA A 90 7.52 -1.46 6.64
C ALA A 90 6.33 -0.81 5.92
N LEU A 91 6.06 0.46 6.20
CA LEU A 91 5.09 1.28 5.51
C LEU A 91 5.79 2.20 4.50
N TYR A 92 5.28 2.22 3.28
CA TYR A 92 5.64 3.20 2.25
C TYR A 92 4.40 4.03 1.89
N ALA A 93 4.57 5.34 1.80
CA ALA A 93 3.52 6.28 1.43
C ALA A 93 3.76 6.80 0.01
N GLY A 94 2.86 6.43 -0.92
CA GLY A 94 2.86 6.93 -2.30
C GLY A 94 1.98 8.17 -2.39
N VAL A 95 2.59 9.35 -2.36
CA VAL A 95 1.90 10.64 -2.47
C VAL A 95 1.70 10.97 -3.93
N VAL A 96 0.48 11.34 -4.30
CA VAL A 96 0.13 11.78 -5.65
C VAL A 96 -0.07 13.30 -5.68
N SER A 97 0.05 13.90 -6.86
CA SER A 97 -0.25 15.32 -7.07
C SER A 97 -1.74 15.61 -6.81
N LYS A 98 -2.11 16.89 -6.64
CA LYS A 98 -3.53 17.26 -6.48
C LYS A 98 -4.34 16.97 -7.74
N ASP A 99 -3.71 17.09 -8.90
CA ASP A 99 -4.34 16.94 -10.20
C ASP A 99 -4.63 15.46 -10.50
N ASP A 100 -3.83 14.55 -9.95
CA ASP A 100 -3.98 13.10 -10.13
C ASP A 100 -4.91 12.44 -9.09
N LEU A 101 -5.55 13.20 -8.20
CA LEU A 101 -6.32 12.64 -7.08
C LEU A 101 -7.54 11.83 -7.53
N GLU A 102 -8.11 12.15 -8.69
CA GLU A 102 -9.23 11.41 -9.26
C GLU A 102 -8.85 9.98 -9.68
N HIS A 103 -7.57 9.75 -9.99
CA HIS A 103 -7.05 8.47 -10.43
C HIS A 103 -6.49 7.58 -9.30
N VAL A 104 -6.56 8.01 -8.04
CA VAL A 104 -6.02 7.25 -6.89
C VAL A 104 -6.68 5.87 -6.74
N ASP A 105 -7.97 5.80 -7.06
CA ASP A 105 -8.73 4.55 -7.02
C ASP A 105 -8.20 3.55 -8.05
N ASP A 106 -7.83 4.02 -9.24
CA ASP A 106 -7.27 3.18 -10.28
C ASP A 106 -5.81 2.86 -10.02
N LEU A 107 -5.04 3.81 -9.48
CA LEU A 107 -3.67 3.56 -9.02
C LEU A 107 -3.62 2.46 -7.95
N GLU A 108 -4.50 2.48 -6.95
CA GLU A 108 -4.59 1.43 -5.92
C GLU A 108 -4.80 0.05 -6.56
N LYS A 109 -5.74 -0.04 -7.50
CA LYS A 109 -6.07 -1.26 -8.23
C LYS A 109 -4.91 -1.77 -9.08
N LEU A 110 -4.27 -0.87 -9.84
CA LEU A 110 -3.11 -1.17 -10.68
C LEU A 110 -1.96 -1.76 -9.86
N LEU A 111 -1.67 -1.14 -8.72
CA LEU A 111 -0.64 -1.60 -7.81
C LEU A 111 -0.99 -2.96 -7.20
N ILE A 112 -2.24 -3.19 -6.80
CA ILE A 112 -2.71 -4.50 -6.32
C ILE A 112 -2.53 -5.57 -7.40
N TYR A 113 -2.90 -5.28 -8.65
CA TYR A 113 -2.78 -6.24 -9.74
C TYR A 113 -1.32 -6.58 -10.06
N LYS A 114 -0.46 -5.56 -10.19
CA LYS A 114 0.96 -5.74 -10.53
C LYS A 114 1.72 -6.46 -9.42
N LEU A 115 1.50 -6.07 -8.17
CA LEU A 115 2.33 -6.51 -7.04
C LEU A 115 1.74 -7.71 -6.29
N LYS A 116 0.47 -8.05 -6.54
CA LYS A 116 -0.25 -9.19 -5.97
C LYS A 116 -0.02 -9.33 -4.44
N PRO A 117 -0.30 -8.27 -3.66
CA PRO A 117 -0.06 -8.31 -2.22
C PRO A 117 -0.94 -9.36 -1.53
N VAL A 118 -0.36 -10.05 -0.56
CA VAL A 118 -0.88 -11.27 0.10
C VAL A 118 -2.28 -11.13 0.72
N CYS A 119 -2.69 -9.91 1.03
CA CYS A 119 -3.98 -9.63 1.67
C CYS A 119 -5.01 -8.92 0.77
N ASN A 120 -4.65 -8.50 -0.46
CA ASN A 120 -5.62 -7.91 -1.40
C ASN A 120 -6.23 -8.93 -2.36
N ASP A 121 -6.09 -10.24 -2.13
CA ASP A 121 -6.54 -11.33 -3.01
C ASP A 121 -7.99 -11.19 -3.52
N LYS A 122 -8.87 -10.60 -2.69
CA LYS A 122 -10.30 -10.39 -3.02
C LYS A 122 -10.52 -9.32 -4.09
N PHE A 123 -9.57 -8.41 -4.29
CA PHE A 123 -9.66 -7.28 -5.23
C PHE A 123 -9.12 -7.60 -6.63
N ILE A 124 -8.57 -8.80 -6.83
CA ILE A 124 -7.95 -9.21 -8.11
C ILE A 124 -9.02 -9.66 -9.15
N LYS A 125 -10.31 -9.72 -8.78
CA LYS A 125 -11.37 -10.14 -9.70
C LYS A 125 -12.10 -8.94 -10.33
N HIS A 126 -12.04 -8.91 -11.67
CA HIS A 126 -12.78 -8.05 -12.60
C HIS A 126 -12.37 -6.58 -12.64
N GLN A 127 -11.45 -6.25 -13.56
CA GLN A 127 -11.30 -4.89 -14.10
C GLN A 127 -11.28 -4.99 -15.62
N LYS A 128 -12.20 -4.24 -16.25
CA LYS A 128 -12.27 -4.02 -17.69
C LYS A 128 -12.23 -2.52 -17.90
N SER A 129 -11.10 -2.00 -18.36
CA SER A 129 -10.94 -0.59 -18.70
C SER A 129 -9.90 -0.48 -19.82
N ASN A 130 -10.33 -0.04 -21.01
CA ASN A 130 -9.45 0.09 -22.17
C ASN A 130 -8.45 1.28 -22.05
N GLU A 131 -8.33 1.90 -20.88
CA GLU A 131 -7.45 3.05 -20.67
C GLU A 131 -6.02 2.62 -20.32
N GLN A 132 -5.06 3.17 -21.07
CA GLN A 132 -3.64 3.06 -20.76
C GLN A 132 -3.22 4.16 -19.80
N ILE A 133 -2.83 3.77 -18.59
CA ILE A 133 -2.31 4.67 -17.56
C ILE A 133 -0.82 4.39 -17.39
N GLN A 134 0.00 5.42 -17.51
CA GLN A 134 1.42 5.37 -17.17
C GLN A 134 1.60 5.74 -15.70
N VAL A 135 2.24 4.87 -14.93
CA VAL A 135 2.59 5.14 -13.53
C VAL A 135 4.09 5.43 -13.44
N VAL A 136 4.43 6.65 -13.05
CA VAL A 136 5.81 7.10 -12.85
C VAL A 136 6.09 7.09 -11.36
N ASN A 137 6.96 6.18 -10.91
CA ASN A 137 7.35 6.08 -9.50
C ASN A 137 8.65 6.87 -9.27
N ILE A 138 8.62 7.82 -8.35
CA ILE A 138 9.78 8.63 -7.95
C ILE A 138 10.00 8.55 -6.44
N GLY A 139 11.12 9.11 -5.97
CA GLY A 139 11.48 9.13 -4.55
C GLY A 139 12.09 7.80 -4.12
N ASN A 140 11.55 7.20 -3.05
CA ASN A 140 12.00 5.92 -2.52
C ASN A 140 10.92 4.82 -2.69
N PRO A 141 10.68 4.34 -3.92
CA PRO A 141 9.69 3.28 -4.17
C PRO A 141 10.10 1.98 -3.46
N PRO A 142 9.14 1.20 -2.94
CA PRO A 142 9.43 -0.12 -2.42
C PRO A 142 9.98 -1.05 -3.51
N THR A 143 10.71 -2.10 -3.12
CA THR A 143 11.38 -3.02 -4.05
C THR A 143 10.41 -3.59 -5.10
N GLY A 144 10.78 -3.54 -6.38
CA GLY A 144 9.95 -4.05 -7.49
C GLY A 144 8.94 -3.04 -8.06
N LEU A 145 8.97 -1.77 -7.61
CA LEU A 145 8.18 -0.66 -8.17
C LEU A 145 8.97 0.22 -9.14
N GLU A 146 9.51 -0.40 -10.19
CA GLU A 146 9.96 0.36 -11.37
C GLU A 146 8.75 1.00 -12.06
N SER A 147 8.94 2.19 -12.66
CA SER A 147 7.92 2.88 -13.46
C SER A 147 7.36 1.96 -14.54
N PHE A 148 6.04 2.00 -14.76
CA PHE A 148 5.37 1.04 -15.63
C PHE A 148 4.17 1.65 -16.34
N THR A 149 3.91 1.17 -17.55
CA THR A 149 2.67 1.43 -18.27
C THR A 149 1.74 0.24 -18.07
N TYR A 150 0.47 0.51 -17.83
CA TYR A 150 -0.52 -0.55 -17.68
C TYR A 150 -1.72 -0.31 -18.60
N SER A 151 -2.20 -1.39 -19.20
CA SER A 151 -3.45 -1.49 -19.94
C SER A 151 -4.34 -2.53 -19.27
N PHE A 152 -5.61 -2.24 -18.97
CA PHE A 152 -6.53 -3.31 -18.62
C PHE A 152 -7.04 -3.97 -19.90
N GLU A 153 -7.02 -5.29 -19.94
CA GLU A 153 -7.65 -6.11 -20.99
C GLU A 153 -9.12 -6.43 -20.63
#